data_AF-A0A1V1I0E9-F1
#
_entry.id   AF-A0A1V1I0E9-F1
#
_cell.length_a   1.000
_cell.length_b   1.000
_cell.length_c   1.000
_cell.angle_alpha   90.00
_cell.angle_beta   90.00
_cell.angle_gamma   90.00
#
_symmetry.space_group_name_H-M   'P 1'
#
loop_
_entity.id
_entity.type
_entity.pdbx_description
1 polymer ?
#
loop_
_entity_poly.entity_id
_entity_poly.type
_entity_poly.pdbx_seq_one_letter_code
_entity_poly.pdbx_strand_id
1 'polypeptide(L)' 'MLNLSQKQKLILDFLKSESSEKGYIPSVREICEHVGLKSISTVHSHLNKLEQLEYIKK' A
#
# COMPACT_ATOMS: atom_id res chain seq x y z
N MET A 1 -3.11 -3.35 -19.75
CA MET A 1 -2.62 -4.15 -18.59
C MET A 1 -2.06 -3.19 -17.56
N LEU A 2 -2.73 -3.02 -16.43
CA LEU A 2 -2.28 -2.16 -15.33
C LEU A 2 -1.03 -2.78 -14.69
N ASN A 3 0.15 -2.34 -15.13
CA ASN A 3 1.43 -2.76 -14.56
C ASN A 3 1.65 -2.05 -13.22
N LEU A 4 1.01 -2.55 -12.17
CA LEU A 4 1.36 -2.18 -10.81
C LEU A 4 2.82 -2.58 -10.56
N SER A 5 3.63 -1.64 -10.10
CA SER A 5 5.01 -1.92 -9.69
C SER A 5 5.00 -2.95 -8.56
N GLN A 6 6.06 -3.77 -8.43
CA GLN A 6 6.17 -4.76 -7.35
C GLN A 6 5.87 -4.16 -5.97
N LYS A 7 6.30 -2.91 -5.73
CA LYS A 7 6.01 -2.19 -4.48
C LYS A 7 4.53 -1.90 -4.29
N GLN A 8 3.82 -1.47 -5.34
CA GLN A 8 2.38 -1.22 -5.27
C GLN A 8 1.61 -2.50 -5.00
N LYS A 9 2.04 -3.61 -5.59
CA LYS A 9 1.46 -4.93 -5.37
C LYS A 9 1.67 -5.39 -3.92
N LEU A 10 2.87 -5.21 -3.38
CA LEU A 10 3.18 -5.48 -1.97
C LEU A 10 2.33 -4.65 -1.01
N ILE A 11 2.15 -3.35 -1.29
CA ILE A 11 1.30 -2.47 -0.46
C ILE A 11 -0.14 -3.00 -0.44
N LEU A 12 -0.70 -3.33 -1.61
CA LEU A 12 -2.05 -3.89 -1.75
C LEU A 12 -2.21 -5.24 -1.03
N ASP A 13 -1.22 -6.11 -1.17
CA ASP A 13 -1.21 -7.42 -0.54
C ASP A 13 -1.15 -7.29 0.98
N PHE A 14 -0.26 -6.45 1.49
CA PHE A 14 -0.14 -6.15 2.91
C PHE A 14 -1.43 -5.56 3.48
N LEU A 15 -2.05 -4.61 2.78
CA LEU A 15 -3.36 -4.05 3.15
C LEU A 15 -4.45 -5.12 3.27
N LYS A 16 -4.53 -6.05 2.31
CA LYS A 16 -5.49 -7.16 2.33
C LYS A 16 -5.21 -8.14 3.45
N SER A 17 -3.94 -8.54 3.62
CA SER A 17 -3.53 -9.47 4.67
C SER A 17 -3.81 -8.90 6.05
N GLU A 18 -3.40 -7.66 6.33
CA GLU A 18 -3.66 -7.00 7.62
C GLU A 18 -5.16 -6.80 7.88
N SER A 19 -5.92 -6.40 6.86
CA SER A 19 -7.38 -6.26 6.99
C SER A 19 -8.06 -7.62 7.26
N SER A 20 -7.53 -8.71 6.69
CA SER A 20 -8.09 -10.06 6.87
C SER A 20 -7.63 -10.72 8.18
N GLU A 21 -6.40 -10.48 8.62
CA GLU A 21 -5.80 -11.10 9.80
C GLU A 21 -6.15 -10.35 11.07
N LYS A 22 -6.06 -9.01 11.04
CA LYS A 22 -6.21 -8.17 12.23
C LYS A 22 -7.50 -7.36 12.26
N GLY A 23 -8.22 -7.30 11.13
CA GLY A 23 -9.47 -6.54 11.04
C GLY A 23 -9.27 -5.03 11.03
N TYR A 24 -8.05 -4.55 10.79
CA TYR A 24 -7.75 -3.12 10.68
C TYR A 24 -6.93 -2.81 9.44
N ILE A 25 -7.08 -1.57 8.96
CA ILE A 25 -6.32 -1.06 7.82
C ILE A 25 -4.97 -0.59 8.36
N PRO A 26 -3.84 -1.17 7.91
CA PRO A 26 -2.52 -0.80 8.39
C PRO A 26 -2.20 0.66 8.07
N SER A 27 -1.45 1.30 8.95
CA SER A 27 -1.06 2.70 8.76
C SER A 27 0.03 2.85 7.69
N VAL A 28 0.15 4.04 7.12
CA VAL A 28 1.23 4.39 6.16
C VAL A 28 2.61 4.06 6.74
N ARG A 29 2.79 4.18 8.07
CA ARG A 29 3.99 3.76 8.80
C ARG A 29 4.25 2.25 8.72
N GLU A 30 3.25 1.43 9.01
CA GLU A 30 3.38 -0.04 8.96
C GLU A 30 3.66 -0.52 7.53
N ILE A 31 2.97 0.08 6.54
CA ILE A 31 3.24 -0.17 5.12
C ILE A 31 4.70 0.19 4.78
N CYS A 32 5.21 1.31 5.32
CA CYS A 32 6.58 1.75 5.10
C CYS A 32 7.59 0.73 5.63
N GLU A 33 7.37 0.21 6.84
CA GLU A 33 8.23 -0.81 7.46
C GLU A 33 8.16 -2.14 6.71
N HIS A 34 6.95 -2.61 6.36
CA HIS A 34 6.76 -3.88 5.68
C HIS A 34 7.36 -3.90 4.26
N VAL A 35 7.19 -2.82 3.51
CA VAL A 35 7.70 -2.70 2.13
C VAL A 35 9.19 -2.28 2.10
N GLY A 36 9.79 -2.02 3.27
CA GLY A 36 11.19 -1.61 3.39
C GLY A 36 11.47 -0.22 2.80
N LEU A 37 10.48 0.67 2.83
CA LEU A 37 10.62 2.04 2.35
C LEU A 37 11.10 2.93 3.49
N LYS A 38 12.21 3.65 3.28
CA LYS A 38 12.75 4.59 4.27
C LYS A 38 11.98 5.92 4.34
N SER A 39 11.10 6.20 3.38
CA SER A 39 10.44 7.49 3.25
C SER A 39 8.95 7.35 3.03
N ILE A 40 8.18 7.88 3.99
CA ILE A 40 6.72 7.97 3.96
C ILE A 40 6.24 8.70 2.70
N SER A 41 7.00 9.69 2.22
CA SER A 41 6.73 10.41 0.97
C SER A 41 6.69 9.50 -0.26
N THR A 42 7.54 8.46 -0.30
CA THR A 42 7.53 7.47 -1.39
C THR A 42 6.29 6.59 -1.31
N VAL A 43 5.88 6.18 -0.10
CA VAL A 43 4.62 5.44 0.11
C VAL A 43 3.42 6.27 -0.29
N HIS A 44 3.35 7.55 0.08
CA HIS A 44 2.29 8.46 -0.36
C HIS A 44 2.19 8.56 -1.87
N SER A 45 3.33 8.62 -2.58
CA SER A 45 3.32 8.67 -4.05
C SER A 45 2.78 7.36 -4.65
N HIS A 46 3.15 6.21 -4.08
CA HIS A 46 2.62 4.91 -4.50
C HIS A 46 1.12 4.75 -4.19
N LEU A 47 0.68 5.17 -3.00
CA LEU A 47 -0.72 5.16 -2.57
C LEU A 47 -1.56 6.08 -3.43
N ASN A 48 -1.10 7.31 -3.69
CA ASN A 48 -1.79 8.24 -4.57
C ASN A 48 -1.97 7.66 -5.97
N LYS A 49 -0.95 6.96 -6.49
CA LYS A 49 -1.06 6.29 -7.79
C LYS A 49 -2.04 5.12 -7.75
N LEU A 50 -2.10 4.38 -6.65
CA LEU A 50 -3.08 3.30 -6.44
C LEU A 50 -4.51 3.84 -6.29
N GLU A 51 -4.69 4.99 -5.65
CA GLU A 51 -5.95 5.71 -5.53
C GLU A 51 -6.45 6.21 -6.90
N GLN A 52 -5.56 6.82 -7.68
CA GLN A 52 -5.84 7.25 -9.06
C GLN A 52 -6.21 6.09 -9.99
N LEU A 53 -5.75 4.88 -9.67
CA LEU A 53 -6.06 3.65 -10.40
C LEU A 53 -7.28 2.91 -9.82
N GLU A 54 -8.01 3.53 -8.89
CA GLU A 54 -9.20 2.99 -8.21
C GLU A 54 -8.98 1.67 -7.45
N TYR A 55 -7.71 1.32 -7.13
CA TYR A 55 -7.40 0.13 -6.34
C TYR A 55 -7.64 0.32 -4.83
N ILE A 56 -7.55 1.56 -4.36
CA ILE A 56 -7.74 1.92 -2.95
C ILE A 56 -8.65 3.15 -2.93
N LYS A 57 -9.68 3.13 -2.08
CA LYS A 57 -10.51 4.30 -1.79
C LYS A 57 -10.26 4.75 -0.36
N LYS A 58 -10.10 6.06 -0.18
CA LYS A 58 -9.99 6.72 1.11
C LYS A 58 -11.32 6.72 1.85
#